data_AF-A0A4Q0YMK3-F1
#
_entry.id   AF-A0A4Q0YMK3-F1
#
_cell.length_a   1.000
_cell.length_b   1.000
_cell.length_c   1.000
_cell.angle_alpha   90.00
_cell.angle_beta   90.00
_cell.angle_gamma   90.00
#
_symmetry.space_group_name_H-M   'P 1'
#
loop_
_entity.id
_entity.type
_entity.pdbx_description
1 polymer ?
#
loop_
_entity_poly.entity_id
_entity_poly.type
_entity_poly.pdbx_seq_one_letter_code
_entity_poly.pdbx_strand_id
1 'polypeptide(L)'
;MLISATERNGTVREETWDEVVKGKPTYVADFTPVKSPEETLALARTQIGEWVYSVTSNNCEHFVRFCTGLEVTSRQVTSAVGGAVAGASLVGLLAEKPTAIKYLAGALAVAGIAVLATKATEKKE
;
A
#
# COMPACT_ATOMS: atom_id res chain seq x y z
N MET A 1 -10.70 -2.78 -19.91
CA MET A 1 -9.27 -3.07 -19.69
C MET A 1 -8.82 -2.32 -18.46
N LEU A 2 -7.95 -2.93 -17.65
CA LEU A 2 -7.28 -2.32 -16.50
C LEU A 2 -5.78 -2.20 -16.81
N ILE A 3 -5.15 -1.11 -16.38
CA ILE A 3 -3.69 -0.98 -16.37
C ILE A 3 -3.23 -1.26 -14.95
N SER A 4 -2.44 -2.31 -14.74
CA SER A 4 -2.08 -2.75 -13.38
C SER A 4 -0.60 -3.10 -13.26
N ALA A 5 0.03 -2.64 -12.17
CA ALA A 5 1.33 -3.13 -11.70
C ALA A 5 1.07 -4.28 -10.73
N THR A 6 1.43 -5.51 -11.08
CA THR A 6 1.21 -6.67 -10.20
C THR A 6 2.47 -7.50 -10.01
N GLU A 7 2.59 -8.13 -8.86
CA GLU A 7 3.66 -9.09 -8.58
C GLU A 7 3.68 -10.24 -9.58
N ARG A 8 2.49 -10.72 -9.99
CA ARG A 8 2.32 -11.79 -10.99
C ARG A 8 3.06 -11.47 -12.28
N ASN A 9 2.96 -10.23 -12.74
CA ASN A 9 3.53 -9.81 -14.02
C ASN A 9 4.96 -9.29 -13.88
N GLY A 10 5.38 -8.94 -12.65
CA GLY A 10 6.65 -8.27 -12.38
C GLY A 10 6.75 -6.84 -12.92
N THR A 11 5.71 -6.36 -13.62
CA THR A 11 5.66 -5.08 -14.33
C THR A 11 4.23 -4.60 -14.51
N VAL A 12 4.06 -3.42 -15.14
CA VAL A 12 2.76 -2.88 -15.55
C VAL A 12 2.30 -3.53 -16.85
N ARG A 13 1.02 -3.91 -16.91
CA ARG A 13 0.36 -4.43 -18.13
C ARG A 13 -1.07 -3.91 -18.26
N GLU A 14 -1.56 -3.87 -19.50
CA GLU A 14 -2.99 -3.78 -19.80
C GLU A 14 -3.60 -5.19 -19.81
N GLU A 15 -4.58 -5.42 -18.94
CA GLU A 15 -5.22 -6.73 -18.71
C GLU A 15 -6.74 -6.60 -18.64
N THR A 16 -7.44 -7.72 -18.76
CA THR A 16 -8.90 -7.73 -18.55
C THR A 16 -9.24 -7.58 -17.07
N TRP A 17 -10.48 -7.14 -16.78
CA TRP A 17 -10.96 -7.01 -15.41
C TRP A 17 -10.87 -8.35 -14.65
N ASP A 18 -11.34 -9.43 -15.27
CA ASP A 18 -11.41 -10.75 -14.64
C ASP A 18 -10.02 -11.31 -14.31
N GLU A 19 -9.03 -11.08 -15.17
CA GLU A 19 -7.65 -11.52 -14.93
C GLU A 19 -7.01 -10.84 -13.72
N VAL A 20 -7.34 -9.57 -13.47
CA VAL A 20 -6.79 -8.78 -12.35
C VAL A 20 -7.58 -9.07 -11.07
N VAL A 21 -8.92 -9.03 -11.13
CA VAL A 21 -9.79 -9.09 -9.95
C VAL A 21 -10.01 -10.52 -9.47
N LYS A 22 -10.05 -11.51 -10.38
CA LYS A 22 -10.26 -12.94 -10.06
C LYS A 22 -11.44 -13.19 -9.11
N GLY A 23 -12.55 -12.47 -9.31
CA GLY A 23 -13.76 -12.58 -8.51
C GLY A 23 -13.61 -12.12 -7.05
N LYS A 24 -12.51 -11.47 -6.68
CA LYS A 24 -12.33 -10.93 -5.32
C LYS A 24 -13.24 -9.70 -5.12
N PRO A 25 -13.72 -9.46 -3.89
CA PRO A 25 -14.39 -8.20 -3.56
C PRO A 25 -13.47 -7.01 -3.84
N THR A 26 -13.96 -6.02 -4.59
CA THR A 26 -13.24 -4.81 -5.00
C THR A 26 -14.16 -3.60 -4.96
N TYR A 27 -13.61 -2.43 -4.69
CA TYR A 27 -14.32 -1.16 -4.64
C TYR A 27 -13.47 -0.04 -5.24
N VAL A 28 -14.12 1.07 -5.59
CA VAL A 28 -13.42 2.29 -5.98
C VAL A 28 -12.83 2.93 -4.72
N ALA A 29 -11.51 3.07 -4.70
CA ALA A 29 -10.82 3.69 -3.57
C ALA A 29 -11.16 5.18 -3.46
N ASP A 30 -11.34 5.66 -2.23
CA ASP A 30 -11.56 7.07 -1.93
C ASP A 30 -10.22 7.82 -1.89
N PHE A 31 -9.95 8.60 -2.94
CA PHE A 31 -8.82 9.53 -2.99
C PHE A 31 -9.07 10.60 -4.05
N THR A 32 -8.36 11.73 -3.91
CA THR A 32 -8.38 12.83 -4.88
C THR A 32 -7.11 12.80 -5.73
N PRO A 33 -7.19 12.51 -7.05
CA PRO A 33 -6.03 12.60 -7.94
C PRO A 33 -5.62 14.06 -8.16
N VAL A 34 -4.33 14.28 -8.42
CA VAL A 34 -3.79 15.60 -8.82
C VAL A 34 -3.90 15.78 -10.33
N LYS A 35 -3.76 14.69 -11.08
CA LYS A 35 -3.80 14.65 -12.55
C LYS A 35 -5.18 14.33 -13.09
N SER A 36 -5.46 14.77 -14.32
CA SER A 36 -6.70 14.39 -15.00
C SER A 36 -6.75 12.89 -15.29
N PRO A 37 -7.94 12.30 -15.55
CA PRO A 37 -8.04 10.91 -15.98
C PRO A 37 -7.22 10.61 -17.24
N GLU A 38 -7.18 11.52 -18.21
CA GLU A 38 -6.44 11.37 -19.46
C GLU A 38 -4.94 11.35 -19.22
N GLU A 39 -4.43 12.28 -18.40
CA GLU A 39 -3.02 12.33 -18.01
C GLU A 39 -2.62 11.08 -17.20
N THR A 40 -3.50 10.64 -16.29
CA THR A 40 -3.30 9.44 -15.46
C THR A 40 -3.15 8.21 -16.35
N LEU A 41 -4.03 8.05 -17.35
CA LEU A 41 -3.98 6.94 -18.30
C LEU A 41 -2.75 7.02 -19.21
N ALA A 42 -2.38 8.22 -19.66
CA ALA A 42 -1.18 8.41 -20.48
C ALA A 42 0.08 7.98 -19.71
N LEU A 43 0.23 8.42 -18.46
CA LEU A 43 1.33 8.01 -17.58
C LEU A 43 1.32 6.53 -17.26
N ALA A 44 0.15 5.95 -16.99
CA ALA A 44 0.02 4.51 -16.73
C ALA A 44 0.55 3.69 -17.92
N ARG A 45 0.25 4.11 -19.15
CA ARG A 45 0.72 3.44 -20.37
C ARG A 45 2.22 3.55 -20.60
N THR A 46 2.87 4.66 -20.21
CA THR A 46 4.33 4.80 -20.36
C THR A 46 5.11 3.82 -19.49
N GLN A 47 4.48 3.23 -18.48
CA GLN A 47 5.11 2.28 -17.56
C GLN A 47 4.96 0.82 -17.99
N ILE A 48 4.17 0.52 -19.03
CA ILE A 48 3.97 -0.85 -19.52
C ILE A 48 5.32 -1.43 -19.95
N GLY A 49 5.72 -2.54 -19.33
CA GLY A 49 7.01 -3.21 -19.58
C GLY A 49 8.22 -2.56 -18.90
N GLU A 50 8.14 -1.28 -18.51
CA GLU A 50 9.23 -0.53 -17.89
C GLU A 50 9.24 -0.62 -16.35
N TRP A 51 8.06 -0.76 -15.75
CA TRP A 51 7.95 -0.80 -14.28
C TRP A 51 8.58 -2.09 -13.72
N VAL A 52 9.48 -1.98 -12.75
CA VAL A 52 10.06 -3.14 -12.04
C VAL A 52 9.38 -3.28 -10.69
N TYR A 53 8.53 -4.31 -10.56
CA TYR A 53 7.72 -4.49 -9.37
C TYR A 53 8.57 -4.83 -8.13
N SER A 54 8.23 -4.20 -7.00
CA SER A 54 8.78 -4.51 -5.68
C SER A 54 7.71 -4.27 -4.63
N VAL A 55 7.49 -5.24 -3.73
CA VAL A 55 6.46 -5.16 -2.67
C VAL A 55 6.66 -3.96 -1.76
N THR A 56 7.92 -3.54 -1.52
CA THR A 56 8.24 -2.49 -0.55
C THR A 56 8.38 -1.08 -1.14
N SER A 57 8.68 -0.95 -2.44
CA SER A 57 9.02 0.33 -3.07
C SER A 57 8.31 0.64 -4.40
N ASN A 58 8.03 -0.36 -5.23
CA ASN A 58 7.44 -0.21 -6.58
C ASN A 58 6.24 -1.14 -6.74
N ASN A 59 5.33 -1.11 -5.76
CA ASN A 59 4.15 -1.97 -5.73
C ASN A 59 2.94 -1.30 -6.40
N CYS A 60 1.78 -1.95 -6.33
CA CYS A 60 0.52 -1.46 -6.89
C CYS A 60 0.14 -0.06 -6.39
N GLU A 61 0.33 0.22 -5.09
CA GLU A 61 0.00 1.52 -4.50
C GLU A 61 0.92 2.62 -5.03
N HIS A 62 2.23 2.35 -5.09
CA HIS A 62 3.20 3.30 -5.65
C HIS A 62 2.89 3.62 -7.12
N PHE A 63 2.50 2.63 -7.91
CA PHE A 63 2.09 2.83 -9.30
C PHE A 63 0.87 3.74 -9.42
N VAL A 64 -0.21 3.48 -8.65
CA VAL A 64 -1.41 4.33 -8.67
C VAL A 64 -1.08 5.77 -8.26
N ARG A 65 -0.23 5.95 -7.23
CA ARG A 65 0.19 7.28 -6.76
C ARG A 65 1.02 8.01 -7.82
N PHE A 66 1.96 7.32 -8.48
CA PHE A 66 2.73 7.86 -9.59
C PHE A 66 1.83 8.36 -10.72
N CYS A 67 0.89 7.53 -11.19
CA CYS A 67 0.00 7.90 -12.30
C CYS A 67 -0.94 9.05 -11.94
N THR A 68 -1.38 9.12 -10.69
CA THR A 68 -2.33 10.15 -10.21
C THR A 68 -1.66 11.44 -9.75
N GLY A 69 -0.32 11.48 -9.73
CA GLY A 69 0.48 12.62 -9.28
C GLY A 69 0.56 12.80 -7.77
N LEU A 70 0.22 11.78 -6.99
CA LEU A 70 0.36 11.78 -5.54
C LEU A 70 1.80 11.42 -5.13
N GLU A 71 2.27 11.96 -4.00
CA GLU A 71 3.61 11.65 -3.50
C GLU A 71 3.83 10.15 -3.32
N VAL A 72 4.85 9.57 -3.94
CA VAL A 72 5.13 8.13 -3.87
C VAL A 72 5.72 7.80 -2.49
N THR A 73 4.86 7.38 -1.56
CA THR A 73 5.25 6.98 -0.20
C THR A 73 4.68 5.60 0.14
N SER A 74 5.48 4.78 0.81
CA SER A 74 5.07 3.45 1.25
C SER A 74 4.32 3.55 2.58
N ARG A 75 3.02 3.86 2.53
CA ARG A 75 2.18 4.03 3.73
C ARG A 75 2.23 2.83 4.66
N GLN A 76 2.28 1.63 4.11
CA GLN A 76 2.40 0.40 4.88
C GLN A 76 3.72 0.33 5.65
N VAL A 77 4.85 0.64 5.00
CA VAL A 77 6.17 0.60 5.65
C VAL A 77 6.29 1.71 6.70
N THR A 78 5.87 2.93 6.39
CA THR A 78 5.94 4.04 7.35
C THR A 78 5.04 3.78 8.56
N SER A 79 3.83 3.25 8.35
CA SER A 79 2.91 2.89 9.44
C SER A 79 3.40 1.69 10.25
N ALA A 80 4.02 0.69 9.63
CA ALA A 80 4.62 -0.45 10.33
C ALA A 80 5.74 0.01 11.26
N VAL A 81 6.65 0.86 10.79
CA VAL A 81 7.76 1.40 11.59
C VAL A 81 7.22 2.25 12.74
N GLY A 82 6.30 3.18 12.48
CA GLY A 82 5.68 4.00 13.51
C GLY A 82 4.94 3.16 14.56
N GLY A 83 4.17 2.17 14.11
CA GLY A 83 3.46 1.23 14.98
C GLY A 83 4.41 0.39 15.84
N ALA A 84 5.51 -0.09 15.27
CA ALA A 84 6.52 -0.85 16.02
C ALA A 84 7.14 -0.02 17.15
N VAL A 85 7.52 1.23 16.86
CA VAL A 85 8.08 2.16 17.85
C VAL A 85 7.07 2.47 18.95
N ALA A 86 5.82 2.75 18.58
CA ALA A 86 4.75 3.01 19.54
C ALA A 86 4.47 1.80 20.44
N GLY A 87 4.38 0.60 19.85
CA GLY A 87 4.14 -0.65 20.59
C GLY A 87 5.26 -0.99 21.56
N ALA A 88 6.52 -0.84 21.16
CA ALA A 88 7.66 -1.02 22.07
C ALA A 88 7.65 0.00 23.22
N SER A 89 7.34 1.27 22.91
CA SER A 89 7.27 2.34 23.90
C SER A 89 6.17 2.09 24.95
N LEU A 90 4.98 1.66 24.51
CA LEU A 90 3.87 1.29 25.39
C LEU A 90 4.25 0.17 26.36
N VAL A 91 4.96 -0.86 25.88
CA VAL A 91 5.46 -1.92 26.76
C VAL A 91 6.42 -1.38 27.80
N GLY A 92 7.33 -0.49 27.43
CA GLY A 92 8.28 0.12 28.37
C GLY A 92 7.62 1.00 29.44
N LEU A 93 6.51 1.65 29.11
CA LEU A 93 5.76 2.51 30.03
C LEU A 93 4.81 1.73 30.95
N LEU A 94 4.21 0.64 30.47
CA LEU A 94 3.11 -0.03 31.14
C LEU A 94 3.48 -1.36 31.79
N ALA A 95 4.57 -2.01 31.37
CA ALA A 95 4.96 -3.30 31.94
C ALA A 95 5.88 -3.09 33.16
N GLU A 96 5.52 -3.68 34.30
CA GLU A 96 6.31 -3.62 35.54
C GLU A 96 7.71 -4.25 35.40
N LYS A 97 7.82 -5.30 34.58
CA LYS A 97 9.07 -6.02 34.27
C LYS A 97 9.10 -6.35 32.77
N PRO A 98 9.49 -5.39 31.92
CA PRO A 98 9.53 -5.60 30.50
C PRO A 98 10.74 -6.48 30.15
N THR A 99 10.51 -7.49 29.31
CA THR A 99 11.55 -8.36 28.75
C THR A 99 11.68 -8.08 27.26
N ALA A 100 12.80 -8.45 26.64
CA ALA A 100 13.00 -8.28 25.20
C ALA A 100 11.86 -8.89 24.37
N ILE A 101 11.33 -10.04 24.80
CA ILE A 101 10.18 -10.70 24.16
C ILE A 101 8.92 -9.84 24.25
N LYS A 102 8.66 -9.20 25.40
CA LYS A 102 7.50 -8.31 25.56
C LYS A 102 7.61 -7.08 24.66
N TYR A 103 8.80 -6.48 24.55
CA TYR A 103 9.02 -5.35 23.63
C TYR A 103 8.77 -5.77 22.18
N LEU A 104 9.33 -6.90 21.76
CA LEU A 104 9.12 -7.42 20.41
C LEU A 104 7.66 -7.73 20.13
N ALA A 105 6.95 -8.36 21.08
CA ALA A 105 5.54 -8.67 20.94
C ALA A 105 4.68 -7.40 20.82
N GLY A 106 4.92 -6.40 21.67
CA GLY A 106 4.23 -5.10 21.60
C GLY A 106 4.48 -4.38 20.28
N ALA A 107 5.74 -4.34 19.84
CA ALA A 107 6.12 -3.75 18.56
C ALA A 107 5.41 -4.42 17.38
N LEU A 108 5.45 -5.76 17.30
CA LEU A 108 4.82 -6.51 16.21
C LEU A 108 3.29 -6.37 16.22
N ALA A 109 2.65 -6.40 17.39
CA ALA A 109 1.20 -6.28 17.47
C ALA A 109 0.71 -4.91 16.96
N VAL A 110 1.33 -3.82 17.41
CA VAL A 110 0.93 -2.47 17.00
C VAL A 110 1.33 -2.18 15.55
N ALA A 111 2.50 -2.65 15.09
CA ALA A 111 2.89 -2.57 13.68
C ALA A 111 1.88 -3.28 12.77
N GLY A 112 1.44 -4.49 13.14
CA GLY A 112 0.44 -5.24 12.39
C GLY A 112 -0.91 -4.51 12.30
N ILE A 113 -1.39 -3.96 13.42
CA ILE A 113 -2.62 -3.14 13.45
C ILE A 113 -2.46 -1.90 12.56
N ALA A 114 -1.32 -1.20 12.66
CA ALA A 114 -1.06 0.00 11.87
C ALA A 114 -1.06 -0.29 10.37
N VAL A 115 -0.48 -1.42 9.92
CA VAL A 115 -0.54 -1.86 8.52
C VAL A 115 -1.96 -2.19 8.08
N LEU A 116 -2.76 -2.86 8.92
CA LEU A 116 -4.16 -3.15 8.59
C LEU A 116 -4.98 -1.87 8.41
N ALA A 117 -4.67 -0.81 9.17
CA ALA A 117 -5.31 0.49 9.07
C ALA A 117 -4.94 1.28 7.80
N THR A 118 -3.92 0.88 7.04
CA THR A 118 -3.55 1.58 5.79
C THR A 118 -4.36 1.11 4.57
N LYS A 119 -5.30 0.17 4.75
CA LYS A 119 -6.16 -0.25 3.64
C LYS A 119 -6.91 0.96 3.06
N ALA A 120 -6.96 1.04 1.73
CA ALA A 120 -7.71 2.07 1.04
C ALA A 120 -9.18 2.03 1.49
N THR A 121 -9.80 3.18 1.70
CA THR A 121 -11.23 3.26 2.03
C THR A 121 -12.07 3.24 0.78
N GLU A 122 -13.31 2.75 0.88
CA GLU A 122 -14.28 2.81 -0.21
C GLU A 122 -14.82 4.24 -0.38
N LYS A 123 -14.89 4.70 -1.63
CA LYS A 123 -15.53 5.97 -1.96
C LYS A 123 -17.03 5.83 -1.72
N LYS A 124 -17.55 6.62 -0.77
CA LYS A 124 -19.00 6.69 -0.52
C LYS A 124 -19.64 7.57 -1.60
N GLU A 125 -20.77 7.11 -2.13
CA GLU A 125 -21.61 7.85 -3.10
C GLU A 125 -22.21 9.12 -2.50
#